data_AF-A0A7I7U346-F1
#
_entry.id   AF-A0A7I7U346-F1
#
_cell.length_a   1.000
_cell.length_b   1.000
_cell.length_c   1.000
_cell.angle_alpha   90.00
_cell.angle_beta   90.00
_cell.angle_gamma   90.00
#
_symmetry.space_group_name_H-M   'P 1'
#
loop_
_entity.id
_entity.type
_entity.pdbx_description
1 polymer ?
#
loop_
_entity_poly.entity_id
_entity_poly.type
_entity_poly.pdbx_seq_one_letter_code
_entity_poly.pdbx_strand_id
1 'polypeptide(L)'
;MAQANRAGQLGNASVRRAESFAVRRWLAAGAASVGMGAALLGLSLIDAQIGVAAAESPDTSSSVSASDSASDSNPDSDTDSDEVSSDTGTEDGDTDDAADDSADHSDDSSDPDTEADEAVAEDEETEAREVPARSRSHAKVAVTAAPDREPADAPEEDSSDPIVVSPAPTAVVTPAGTSTSWDALAERRQQSAAKAIAEFMAAAQTWIVALPVNDPAKQNLTSTLNFVRNTFFNLDPMLDPVQISGQLDGPVTGTINAVDPEGDPITVRLNRRPQYGTVALNPDGTYTYTPGQGFAGVDSFSVTAIDRGAHVNLLDLLGRPGTTTGILVNQGALKFSFTYDGEVVWTDEARTALQTGADSLARYFMVTTPVTLTIKAVGRNSGFASATSPSVSDSPGFHRTVVQNKILTGRDSNGDEFDGDIDFNLSASWSFTSEIAADEYDFVGTVMHELLHTFGFDASIGPAGKNTQRTWTIFDSFVVTAGGVRTVDRRRYVWNSAFDPNLTGGNGGLFFGGANAVAANNGNLVPLLTVNPWDGGSSVTHLDDRFYTGNNVKMMNAYLPEGIAVRVLSPIERGILKDLGYRVA
;
A
#
# COMPACT_ATOMS: atom_id res chain seq x y z
N MET A 1 -20.92 62.06 -58.11
CA MET A 1 -19.45 62.14 -58.01
C MET A 1 -19.04 61.29 -56.81
N ALA A 2 -18.13 60.33 -56.91
CA ALA A 2 -17.52 59.73 -58.10
C ALA A 2 -17.07 58.27 -57.83
N GLN A 3 -17.22 57.41 -58.85
CA GLN A 3 -16.36 56.27 -59.24
C GLN A 3 -15.96 55.17 -58.22
N ALA A 4 -16.02 53.86 -58.54
CA ALA A 4 -16.57 53.20 -59.73
C ALA A 4 -16.96 51.71 -59.53
N ASN A 5 -18.09 51.35 -60.16
CA ASN A 5 -18.49 50.09 -60.81
C ASN A 5 -18.30 48.69 -60.16
N ARG A 6 -19.42 47.97 -60.07
CA ARG A 6 -19.53 46.49 -60.09
C ARG A 6 -19.58 45.95 -61.53
N ALA A 7 -18.99 44.78 -61.78
CA ALA A 7 -19.40 43.67 -62.68
C ALA A 7 -18.19 42.73 -62.90
N GLY A 8 -18.29 41.41 -63.11
CA GLY A 8 -19.45 40.50 -63.15
C GLY A 8 -19.30 39.43 -64.26
N GLN A 9 -19.76 38.19 -64.03
CA GLN A 9 -19.74 37.05 -65.00
C GLN A 9 -18.32 36.49 -65.34
N LEU A 10 -18.03 35.19 -65.56
CA LEU A 10 -18.73 33.87 -65.61
C LEU A 10 -17.87 32.82 -64.82
N GLY A 11 -18.28 31.58 -64.48
CA GLY A 11 -19.48 30.78 -64.79
C GLY A 11 -19.55 29.46 -63.96
N ASN A 12 -20.51 28.57 -64.25
CA ASN A 12 -20.93 27.43 -63.38
C ASN A 12 -20.12 26.12 -63.50
N ALA A 13 -19.80 25.49 -62.34
CA ALA A 13 -19.96 24.05 -62.00
C ALA A 13 -19.41 23.78 -60.58
N SER A 14 -19.94 22.90 -59.70
CA SER A 14 -21.22 22.16 -59.70
C SER A 14 -21.59 21.61 -58.30
N VAL A 15 -22.86 21.76 -57.88
CA VAL A 15 -23.66 20.79 -57.09
C VAL A 15 -23.37 20.55 -55.57
N ARG A 16 -24.22 21.19 -54.74
CA ARG A 16 -24.91 20.72 -53.50
C ARG A 16 -24.21 20.64 -52.12
N ARG A 17 -25.07 20.78 -51.08
CA ARG A 17 -24.82 20.67 -49.64
C ARG A 17 -24.64 19.21 -49.17
N ALA A 18 -23.92 19.02 -48.06
CA ALA A 18 -24.35 18.12 -46.99
C ALA A 18 -23.80 18.60 -45.63
N GLU A 19 -24.63 18.52 -44.59
CA GLU A 19 -24.26 18.77 -43.19
C GLU A 19 -23.78 17.48 -42.51
N SER A 20 -23.27 17.59 -41.28
CA SER A 20 -22.95 16.50 -40.33
C SER A 20 -21.77 15.58 -40.70
N PHE A 21 -20.70 15.62 -39.91
CA PHE A 21 -19.58 14.67 -39.99
C PHE A 21 -19.72 13.60 -38.90
N ALA A 22 -19.85 12.34 -39.31
CA ALA A 22 -20.52 11.29 -38.51
C ALA A 22 -19.69 10.57 -37.42
N VAL A 23 -18.59 11.16 -36.94
CA VAL A 23 -17.63 10.49 -36.04
C VAL A 23 -18.22 10.15 -34.66
N ARG A 24 -19.14 10.96 -34.12
CA ARG A 24 -19.70 10.77 -32.75
C ARG A 24 -20.80 9.70 -32.63
N ARG A 25 -21.22 9.01 -33.70
CA ARG A 25 -22.18 7.89 -33.60
C ARG A 25 -21.52 6.50 -33.57
N TRP A 26 -20.24 6.39 -33.95
CA TRP A 26 -19.55 5.08 -34.04
C TRP A 26 -19.25 4.42 -32.68
N LEU A 27 -19.13 5.21 -31.60
CA LEU A 27 -18.89 4.70 -30.24
C LEU A 27 -20.16 4.57 -29.39
N ALA A 28 -21.34 4.81 -29.96
CA ALA A 28 -22.62 4.77 -29.26
C ALA A 28 -23.56 3.64 -29.74
N ALA A 29 -23.06 2.75 -30.61
CA ALA A 29 -23.83 1.70 -31.26
C ALA A 29 -23.08 0.36 -31.24
N GLY A 30 -22.79 -0.13 -30.03
CA GLY A 30 -22.55 -1.57 -29.84
C GLY A 30 -23.80 -2.37 -30.23
N ALA A 31 -23.62 -3.62 -30.64
CA ALA A 31 -24.64 -4.57 -31.10
C ALA A 31 -25.40 -4.21 -32.41
N ALA A 32 -24.85 -4.63 -33.55
CA ALA A 32 -25.58 -4.81 -34.82
C ALA A 32 -25.01 -5.94 -35.72
N SER A 33 -24.73 -7.10 -35.11
CA SER A 33 -25.00 -8.47 -35.63
C SER A 33 -24.60 -8.96 -37.04
N VAL A 34 -23.91 -8.20 -37.91
CA VAL A 34 -23.68 -8.65 -39.32
C VAL A 34 -22.24 -9.10 -39.62
N GLY A 35 -21.21 -8.51 -38.98
CA GLY A 35 -19.80 -8.72 -39.38
C GLY A 35 -19.25 -10.13 -39.14
N MET A 36 -19.30 -10.65 -37.91
CA MET A 36 -18.58 -11.88 -37.55
C MET A 36 -19.26 -13.19 -38.00
N GLY A 37 -20.55 -13.17 -38.34
CA GLY A 37 -21.22 -14.32 -38.96
C GLY A 37 -20.60 -14.68 -40.32
N ALA A 38 -20.12 -13.68 -41.08
CA ALA A 38 -19.47 -13.90 -42.37
C ALA A 38 -18.07 -14.53 -42.23
N ALA A 39 -17.35 -14.28 -41.13
CA ALA A 39 -16.03 -14.87 -40.89
C ALA A 39 -16.12 -16.37 -40.58
N LEU A 40 -17.05 -16.77 -39.70
CA LEU A 40 -17.28 -18.17 -39.36
C LEU A 40 -17.86 -19.00 -40.52
N LEU A 41 -18.61 -18.37 -41.43
CA LEU A 41 -19.05 -19.01 -42.68
C LEU A 41 -17.92 -19.18 -43.71
N GLY A 42 -16.82 -18.41 -43.59
CA GLY A 42 -15.70 -18.41 -44.54
C GLY A 42 -14.80 -19.66 -44.51
N LEU A 43 -14.83 -20.44 -43.43
CA LEU A 43 -13.96 -21.62 -43.23
C LEU A 43 -14.64 -22.97 -43.51
N SER A 44 -15.91 -22.99 -43.92
CA SER A 44 -16.68 -24.21 -44.21
C SER A 44 -16.70 -24.63 -45.69
N LEU A 45 -15.78 -24.11 -46.51
CA LEU A 45 -15.78 -24.25 -47.98
C LEU A 45 -14.43 -24.71 -48.57
N ILE A 46 -13.71 -25.58 -47.86
CA ILE A 46 -12.70 -26.46 -48.46
C ILE A 46 -13.00 -27.90 -48.01
N ASP A 47 -13.66 -28.66 -48.88
CA ASP A 47 -13.77 -30.12 -48.73
C ASP A 47 -12.48 -30.77 -49.23
N ALA A 48 -11.87 -31.60 -48.39
CA ALA A 48 -10.65 -32.35 -48.70
C ALA A 48 -10.70 -33.70 -47.99
N GLN A 49 -11.37 -34.67 -48.61
CA GLN A 49 -11.33 -36.07 -48.18
C GLN A 49 -9.88 -36.59 -48.12
N ILE A 50 -9.43 -36.96 -46.92
CA ILE A 50 -8.30 -37.88 -46.75
C ILE A 50 -8.86 -39.18 -46.18
N GLY A 51 -8.94 -40.21 -47.04
CA GLY A 51 -9.46 -41.51 -46.66
C GLY A 51 -8.50 -42.25 -45.73
N VAL A 52 -9.02 -42.78 -44.62
CA VAL A 52 -8.26 -43.69 -43.75
C VAL A 52 -8.10 -45.04 -44.47
N ALA A 53 -6.93 -45.24 -45.08
CA ALA A 53 -6.52 -46.53 -45.62
C ALA A 53 -5.76 -47.32 -44.55
N ALA A 54 -6.43 -48.27 -43.91
CA ALA A 54 -5.76 -49.29 -43.09
C ALA A 54 -5.26 -50.43 -43.99
N ALA A 55 -3.97 -50.76 -43.88
CA ALA A 55 -3.36 -51.95 -44.49
C ALA A 55 -2.23 -52.45 -43.57
N GLU A 56 -1.99 -53.75 -43.58
CA GLU A 56 -1.13 -54.43 -42.61
C GLU A 56 0.35 -54.53 -43.06
N SER A 57 1.22 -54.88 -42.11
CA SER A 57 2.67 -55.12 -42.28
C SER A 57 2.96 -56.42 -43.08
N PRO A 58 4.23 -56.81 -43.38
CA PRO A 58 5.53 -56.18 -43.05
C PRO A 58 6.54 -56.06 -44.24
N ASP A 59 7.70 -55.42 -44.04
CA ASP A 59 9.03 -56.08 -44.03
C ASP A 59 10.28 -55.15 -44.15
N THR A 60 11.35 -55.59 -43.47
CA THR A 60 12.81 -55.38 -43.73
C THR A 60 13.42 -54.01 -44.13
N SER A 61 14.36 -53.52 -43.27
CA SER A 61 15.68 -52.88 -43.61
C SER A 61 15.73 -51.57 -44.44
N SER A 62 16.74 -50.69 -44.33
CA SER A 62 18.00 -50.65 -43.54
C SER A 62 18.51 -49.21 -43.34
N SER A 63 19.47 -49.06 -42.42
CA SER A 63 20.30 -47.88 -42.15
C SER A 63 21.03 -47.24 -43.34
N VAL A 64 21.28 -45.93 -43.26
CA VAL A 64 22.58 -45.28 -43.56
C VAL A 64 22.82 -44.12 -42.58
N SER A 65 24.08 -43.74 -42.40
CA SER A 65 24.57 -42.75 -41.41
C SER A 65 25.49 -41.69 -42.07
N ALA A 66 26.16 -40.87 -41.23
CA ALA A 66 27.29 -39.97 -41.54
C ALA A 66 26.95 -38.57 -42.11
N SER A 67 27.71 -37.50 -41.83
CA SER A 67 28.72 -37.28 -40.77
C SER A 67 29.14 -35.80 -40.69
N ASP A 68 29.60 -35.38 -39.50
CA ASP A 68 30.63 -34.38 -39.16
C ASP A 68 31.06 -33.28 -40.15
N SER A 69 31.18 -32.06 -39.62
CA SER A 69 32.39 -31.23 -39.74
C SER A 69 32.41 -30.11 -38.69
N ALA A 70 33.58 -29.81 -38.12
CA ALA A 70 33.81 -28.70 -37.19
C ALA A 70 35.26 -28.21 -37.29
N SER A 71 35.50 -26.90 -37.15
CA SER A 71 36.84 -26.30 -36.95
C SER A 71 36.74 -24.81 -36.58
N ASP A 72 37.44 -24.40 -35.52
CA ASP A 72 37.70 -22.99 -35.17
C ASP A 72 38.59 -22.30 -36.23
N SER A 73 38.68 -20.96 -36.31
CA SER A 73 39.65 -20.19 -35.52
C SER A 73 39.68 -18.70 -35.95
N ASN A 74 40.27 -17.85 -35.09
CA ASN A 74 40.60 -16.43 -35.34
C ASN A 74 42.10 -16.22 -35.04
N PRO A 75 42.81 -15.26 -35.69
CA PRO A 75 43.36 -14.15 -34.90
C PRO A 75 43.55 -12.79 -35.61
N ASP A 76 43.90 -11.81 -34.77
CA ASP A 76 44.47 -10.46 -34.92
C ASP A 76 45.75 -10.34 -35.82
N SER A 77 46.31 -9.19 -36.24
CA SER A 77 46.00 -7.72 -36.15
C SER A 77 46.84 -6.86 -37.16
N ASP A 78 46.63 -5.52 -37.15
CA ASP A 78 47.57 -4.41 -37.52
C ASP A 78 48.04 -4.23 -38.99
N THR A 79 48.48 -3.06 -39.51
CA THR A 79 48.56 -1.63 -39.04
C THR A 79 47.66 -0.73 -39.96
N ASP A 80 47.81 0.56 -40.36
CA ASP A 80 48.70 1.78 -40.24
C ASP A 80 47.88 2.99 -40.84
N SER A 81 48.20 4.30 -40.86
CA SER A 81 49.21 5.23 -40.28
C SER A 81 48.72 6.72 -40.40
N ASP A 82 49.62 7.72 -40.31
CA ASP A 82 49.59 9.14 -40.78
C ASP A 82 48.58 10.16 -40.14
N GLU A 83 48.98 11.08 -39.22
CA GLU A 83 49.74 12.36 -39.36
C GLU A 83 48.80 13.62 -39.38
N VAL A 84 49.03 14.78 -38.72
CA VAL A 84 50.10 15.27 -37.80
C VAL A 84 49.61 16.46 -36.89
N SER A 85 50.45 16.93 -35.95
CA SER A 85 50.29 18.07 -34.96
C SER A 85 50.03 19.48 -35.57
N SER A 86 49.91 20.63 -34.87
CA SER A 86 50.12 21.13 -33.47
C SER A 86 49.10 22.29 -33.18
N ASP A 87 49.08 23.14 -32.13
CA ASP A 87 50.10 23.83 -31.30
C ASP A 87 49.49 24.45 -30.00
N THR A 88 50.20 25.38 -29.35
CA THR A 88 50.11 25.90 -27.97
C THR A 88 49.38 27.25 -27.79
N GLY A 89 49.13 27.66 -26.53
CA GLY A 89 48.76 29.03 -26.15
C GLY A 89 48.25 29.19 -24.70
N THR A 90 48.89 30.07 -23.91
CA THR A 90 48.54 30.42 -22.50
C THR A 90 48.79 31.91 -22.25
N GLU A 91 47.87 32.59 -21.55
CA GLU A 91 47.97 33.91 -20.87
C GLU A 91 46.58 34.13 -20.18
N ASP A 92 46.32 34.71 -19.00
CA ASP A 92 47.01 35.43 -17.90
C ASP A 92 46.38 36.84 -17.66
N GLY A 93 46.29 37.26 -16.39
CA GLY A 93 45.74 38.54 -15.91
C GLY A 93 44.31 38.43 -15.31
N ASP A 94 43.97 38.79 -14.05
CA ASP A 94 44.25 39.96 -13.17
C ASP A 94 43.08 41.00 -13.19
N THR A 95 42.61 41.64 -12.10
CA THR A 95 42.64 41.43 -10.63
C THR A 95 41.55 42.32 -9.94
N ASP A 96 41.40 42.19 -8.61
CA ASP A 96 41.07 43.25 -7.60
C ASP A 96 39.63 43.77 -7.30
N ASP A 97 39.45 44.03 -6.00
CA ASP A 97 38.60 45.03 -5.28
C ASP A 97 37.05 45.04 -5.36
N ALA A 98 36.29 45.44 -4.31
CA ALA A 98 36.58 45.54 -2.86
C ALA A 98 35.30 45.80 -2.01
N ALA A 99 35.25 45.21 -0.80
CA ALA A 99 34.87 45.77 0.53
C ALA A 99 33.53 46.56 0.79
N ASP A 100 33.39 46.96 2.07
CA ASP A 100 32.27 47.60 2.83
C ASP A 100 31.00 46.73 3.03
N ASP A 101 30.60 46.29 4.25
CA ASP A 101 30.26 46.99 5.53
C ASP A 101 29.04 47.94 5.42
N SER A 102 28.14 48.10 6.40
CA SER A 102 28.21 47.81 7.86
C SER A 102 26.80 47.55 8.49
N ALA A 103 26.69 47.62 9.83
CA ALA A 103 25.50 47.30 10.65
C ALA A 103 24.37 48.39 10.57
N ASP A 104 23.31 48.47 11.40
CA ASP A 104 23.37 48.52 12.87
C ASP A 104 22.00 48.51 13.62
N HIS A 105 22.03 48.00 14.87
CA HIS A 105 21.19 48.29 16.05
C HIS A 105 19.65 48.02 16.12
N SER A 106 19.07 48.42 17.26
CA SER A 106 18.02 47.77 18.04
C SER A 106 16.78 48.62 18.33
N ASP A 107 15.79 48.02 19.02
CA ASP A 107 15.06 48.53 20.22
C ASP A 107 13.62 47.95 20.27
N ASP A 108 12.83 48.01 21.34
CA ASP A 108 12.99 47.65 22.77
C ASP A 108 11.58 47.76 23.42
N SER A 109 11.33 47.09 24.55
CA SER A 109 10.27 47.35 25.55
C SER A 109 8.79 47.49 25.11
N SER A 110 7.92 46.60 25.61
CA SER A 110 6.73 46.96 26.45
C SER A 110 5.95 45.73 26.95
N ASP A 111 5.60 45.75 28.23
CA ASP A 111 4.87 44.76 29.05
C ASP A 111 4.13 45.58 30.15
N PRO A 112 3.23 45.07 31.03
CA PRO A 112 2.27 43.96 30.96
C PRO A 112 0.80 44.49 31.16
N ASP A 113 -0.18 43.64 31.48
CA ASP A 113 -1.34 44.02 32.32
C ASP A 113 -1.99 42.79 33.02
N THR A 114 -2.75 42.99 34.11
CA THR A 114 -2.74 42.02 35.25
C THR A 114 -4.08 41.74 35.98
N GLU A 115 -4.08 40.66 36.79
CA GLU A 115 -4.95 40.28 37.95
C GLU A 115 -6.42 39.83 37.80
N ALA A 116 -6.78 38.75 38.52
CA ALA A 116 -7.84 38.70 39.54
C ALA A 116 -8.06 37.27 40.15
N ASP A 117 -7.61 37.07 41.40
CA ASP A 117 -8.43 36.77 42.61
C ASP A 117 -9.50 35.65 42.64
N GLU A 118 -9.73 34.88 43.73
CA GLU A 118 -8.95 34.60 44.98
C GLU A 118 -9.59 33.40 45.77
N ALA A 119 -9.33 33.29 47.09
CA ALA A 119 -9.82 32.32 48.10
C ALA A 119 -9.23 30.87 48.06
N VAL A 120 -8.51 30.29 49.04
CA VAL A 120 -8.21 30.49 50.51
C VAL A 120 -8.91 29.48 51.45
N ALA A 121 -8.15 29.07 52.49
CA ALA A 121 -8.42 28.19 53.65
C ALA A 121 -7.92 26.73 53.53
N GLU A 122 -7.32 26.08 54.53
CA GLU A 122 -6.46 26.36 55.72
C GLU A 122 -6.43 25.05 56.57
N ASP A 123 -5.61 24.98 57.62
CA ASP A 123 -5.55 23.96 58.70
C ASP A 123 -5.13 22.49 58.35
N GLU A 124 -4.35 21.76 59.17
CA GLU A 124 -3.34 22.14 60.17
C GLU A 124 -2.38 20.94 60.46
N GLU A 125 -1.53 21.02 61.50
CA GLU A 125 -0.42 20.09 61.80
C GLU A 125 -0.81 18.73 62.43
N THR A 126 0.10 17.73 62.47
CA THR A 126 0.76 17.27 63.74
C THR A 126 1.77 16.10 63.63
N GLU A 127 2.61 15.99 64.67
CA GLU A 127 3.88 15.25 64.84
C GLU A 127 3.98 13.72 64.64
N ALA A 128 5.09 13.34 63.99
CA ALA A 128 6.16 12.40 64.41
C ALA A 128 5.95 11.22 65.40
N ARG A 129 6.65 10.08 65.13
CA ARG A 129 7.26 9.21 66.17
C ARG A 129 8.37 8.27 65.65
N GLU A 130 9.09 7.64 66.58
CA GLU A 130 10.44 7.08 66.41
C GLU A 130 10.57 5.56 66.12
N VAL A 131 11.78 5.22 65.62
CA VAL A 131 12.54 3.94 65.57
C VAL A 131 12.32 2.93 66.73
N PRO A 132 12.59 1.59 66.58
CA PRO A 132 13.90 1.07 66.11
C PRO A 132 13.97 -0.28 65.36
N ALA A 133 15.17 -0.59 64.85
CA ALA A 133 15.51 -1.79 64.08
C ALA A 133 16.34 -2.84 64.86
N ARG A 134 16.21 -4.13 64.45
CA ARG A 134 17.04 -5.31 64.79
C ARG A 134 16.64 -6.48 63.84
N SER A 135 17.46 -7.48 63.48
CA SER A 135 18.89 -7.71 63.75
C SER A 135 19.57 -8.68 62.75
N ARG A 136 20.84 -8.39 62.46
CA ARG A 136 21.96 -9.19 61.89
C ARG A 136 21.95 -10.74 61.92
N SER A 137 22.43 -11.32 60.82
CA SER A 137 23.45 -12.42 60.73
C SER A 137 24.12 -12.33 59.33
N HIS A 138 25.44 -12.16 59.15
CA HIS A 138 26.55 -13.14 59.29
C HIS A 138 26.37 -14.40 58.41
N ALA A 139 27.35 -14.90 57.64
CA ALA A 139 28.82 -14.70 57.68
C ALA A 139 29.51 -14.52 56.29
N LYS A 140 30.85 -14.67 56.21
CA LYS A 140 31.77 -14.27 55.11
C LYS A 140 33.00 -15.24 55.07
N VAL A 141 33.89 -15.12 54.05
CA VAL A 141 35.27 -15.71 53.93
C VAL A 141 35.28 -17.16 53.38
N ALA A 142 36.20 -17.66 52.53
CA ALA A 142 37.50 -17.22 51.95
C ALA A 142 37.63 -17.65 50.45
N VAL A 143 38.28 -16.91 49.52
CA VAL A 143 39.74 -16.74 49.22
C VAL A 143 40.46 -17.94 48.55
N THR A 144 40.96 -17.75 47.31
CA THR A 144 42.37 -17.97 46.87
C THR A 144 42.62 -17.47 45.42
N ALA A 145 43.81 -16.91 45.17
CA ALA A 145 44.49 -16.80 43.85
C ALA A 145 45.90 -17.44 44.02
N ALA A 146 46.82 -17.62 43.07
CA ALA A 146 47.05 -17.26 41.65
C ALA A 146 48.05 -18.35 41.09
N PRO A 147 49.04 -18.13 40.18
CA PRO A 147 49.29 -17.16 39.08
C PRO A 147 49.76 -17.88 37.76
N ASP A 148 50.60 -17.22 36.95
CA ASP A 148 51.40 -17.71 35.78
C ASP A 148 50.61 -17.99 34.46
N ARG A 149 51.10 -17.68 33.23
CA ARG A 149 52.32 -16.97 32.75
C ARG A 149 52.22 -16.65 31.23
N GLU A 150 52.82 -15.55 30.73
CA GLU A 150 53.54 -15.50 29.42
C GLU A 150 54.33 -14.18 29.19
N PRO A 151 55.48 -14.19 28.46
CA PRO A 151 56.20 -12.97 28.05
C PRO A 151 56.65 -12.93 26.55
N ALA A 152 57.06 -11.73 26.09
CA ALA A 152 57.60 -11.41 24.74
C ALA A 152 56.55 -11.45 23.59
N ASP A 153 56.72 -10.75 22.46
CA ASP A 153 57.89 -9.98 21.97
C ASP A 153 57.47 -8.66 21.28
N ALA A 154 58.42 -7.83 20.83
CA ALA A 154 58.19 -6.59 20.07
C ALA A 154 58.85 -6.67 18.67
N PRO A 155 58.41 -5.89 17.65
CA PRO A 155 58.74 -4.45 17.60
C PRO A 155 57.62 -3.54 17.05
N GLU A 156 57.93 -2.24 16.99
CA GLU A 156 57.14 -1.19 16.34
C GLU A 156 57.38 -1.16 14.82
N GLU A 157 56.35 -0.87 14.02
CA GLU A 157 56.51 -0.25 12.70
C GLU A 157 55.57 0.96 12.56
N ASP A 158 56.09 2.03 11.97
CA ASP A 158 55.41 3.31 11.75
C ASP A 158 54.70 3.32 10.39
N SER A 159 53.41 3.64 10.38
CA SER A 159 52.67 4.03 9.18
C SER A 159 51.47 4.92 9.53
N SER A 160 51.73 6.20 9.80
CA SER A 160 50.70 7.20 10.07
C SER A 160 50.05 7.74 8.78
N ASP A 161 49.26 6.92 8.09
CA ASP A 161 48.44 7.31 6.93
C ASP A 161 46.93 7.13 7.25
N PRO A 162 46.08 8.16 7.05
CA PRO A 162 44.65 8.03 7.34
C PRO A 162 43.94 7.21 6.25
N ILE A 163 43.38 6.07 6.63
CA ILE A 163 42.50 5.30 5.74
C ILE A 163 41.26 6.14 5.43
N VAL A 164 41.24 6.77 4.26
CA VAL A 164 40.04 7.41 3.70
C VAL A 164 39.07 6.30 3.33
N VAL A 165 38.18 5.97 4.26
CA VAL A 165 37.02 5.12 4.00
C VAL A 165 36.06 5.90 3.10
N SER A 166 36.24 5.76 1.79
CA SER A 166 35.26 6.21 0.81
C SER A 166 33.89 5.65 1.20
N PRO A 167 32.86 6.50 1.39
CA PRO A 167 31.53 6.01 1.74
C PRO A 167 31.06 5.06 0.63
N ALA A 168 30.48 3.92 1.03
CA ALA A 168 29.92 2.96 0.08
C ALA A 168 28.93 3.69 -0.85
N PRO A 169 29.00 3.47 -2.18
CA PRO A 169 28.21 4.25 -3.12
C PRO A 169 26.73 4.12 -2.78
N THR A 170 26.07 5.26 -2.57
CA THR A 170 24.63 5.32 -2.27
C THR A 170 23.85 4.85 -3.49
N ALA A 171 23.64 3.52 -3.55
CA ALA A 171 22.95 2.89 -4.65
C ALA A 171 21.53 3.45 -4.73
N VAL A 172 21.21 4.08 -5.86
CA VAL A 172 19.85 4.57 -6.14
C VAL A 172 18.95 3.34 -6.22
N VAL A 173 18.22 3.07 -5.13
CA VAL A 173 17.22 2.02 -5.07
C VAL A 173 16.08 2.41 -6.00
N THR A 174 16.14 1.96 -7.24
CA THR A 174 15.01 2.02 -8.18
C THR A 174 13.83 1.33 -7.50
N PRO A 175 12.74 2.05 -7.18
CA PRO A 175 11.71 1.53 -6.29
C PRO A 175 11.05 0.28 -6.88
N ALA A 176 10.79 -0.71 -6.03
CA ALA A 176 9.95 -1.84 -6.37
C ALA A 176 8.59 -1.31 -6.81
N GLY A 177 8.30 -1.42 -8.11
CA GLY A 177 7.38 -0.52 -8.80
C GLY A 177 6.07 -0.25 -8.09
N THR A 178 5.85 1.00 -7.69
CA THR A 178 4.50 1.57 -7.77
C THR A 178 4.02 1.36 -9.20
N SER A 179 2.82 0.78 -9.36
CA SER A 179 2.21 0.58 -10.67
C SER A 179 2.25 1.90 -11.43
N THR A 180 2.96 1.96 -12.56
CA THR A 180 3.05 3.22 -13.29
C THR A 180 1.65 3.62 -13.77
N SER A 181 1.45 4.88 -14.14
CA SER A 181 0.21 5.30 -14.80
C SER A 181 -0.07 4.50 -16.07
N TRP A 182 0.95 3.85 -16.66
CA TRP A 182 0.83 2.93 -17.78
C TRP A 182 0.43 1.50 -17.37
N ASP A 183 1.02 0.92 -16.31
CA ASP A 183 0.62 -0.42 -15.85
C ASP A 183 -0.82 -0.40 -15.31
N ALA A 184 -1.16 0.61 -14.50
CA ALA A 184 -2.52 0.83 -14.02
C ALA A 184 -3.50 1.30 -15.12
N LEU A 185 -3.04 1.52 -16.36
CA LEU A 185 -3.86 1.74 -17.55
C LEU A 185 -3.98 0.44 -18.38
N ALA A 186 -2.91 -0.35 -18.46
CA ALA A 186 -2.89 -1.67 -19.08
C ALA A 186 -3.83 -2.63 -18.36
N GLU A 187 -3.76 -2.72 -17.03
CA GLU A 187 -4.65 -3.54 -16.20
C GLU A 187 -6.13 -3.17 -16.43
N ARG A 188 -6.47 -1.87 -16.44
CA ARG A 188 -7.83 -1.40 -16.75
C ARG A 188 -8.27 -1.67 -18.18
N ARG A 189 -7.34 -1.73 -19.15
CA ARG A 189 -7.63 -2.16 -20.54
C ARG A 189 -7.89 -3.66 -20.58
N GLN A 190 -7.08 -4.48 -19.92
CA GLN A 190 -7.23 -5.93 -19.81
C GLN A 190 -8.58 -6.29 -19.15
N GLN A 191 -8.92 -5.67 -18.02
CA GLN A 191 -10.23 -5.81 -17.37
C GLN A 191 -11.40 -5.40 -18.30
N SER A 192 -11.24 -4.33 -19.08
CA SER A 192 -12.25 -3.88 -20.04
C SER A 192 -12.40 -4.84 -21.23
N ALA A 193 -11.29 -5.39 -21.73
CA ALA A 193 -11.27 -6.38 -22.81
C ALA A 193 -11.87 -7.72 -22.34
N ALA A 194 -11.46 -8.23 -21.17
CA ALA A 194 -11.99 -9.42 -20.55
C ALA A 194 -13.51 -9.34 -20.37
N LYS A 195 -14.01 -8.19 -19.88
CA LYS A 195 -15.46 -7.93 -19.80
C LYS A 195 -16.14 -7.97 -21.17
N ALA A 196 -15.59 -7.29 -22.18
CA ALA A 196 -16.18 -7.24 -23.52
C ALA A 196 -16.19 -8.62 -24.21
N ILE A 197 -15.14 -9.43 -24.01
CA ILE A 197 -15.04 -10.82 -24.48
C ILE A 197 -16.08 -11.68 -23.75
N ALA A 198 -16.20 -11.58 -22.42
CA ALA A 198 -17.19 -12.33 -21.65
C ALA A 198 -18.64 -12.00 -22.06
N GLU A 199 -18.97 -10.72 -22.25
CA GLU A 199 -20.28 -10.29 -22.75
C GLU A 199 -20.56 -10.80 -24.17
N PHE A 200 -19.55 -10.77 -25.06
CA PHE A 200 -19.66 -11.35 -26.41
C PHE A 200 -19.86 -12.87 -26.39
N MET A 201 -19.05 -13.61 -25.62
CA MET A 201 -19.12 -15.07 -25.50
C MET A 201 -20.47 -15.51 -24.92
N ALA A 202 -20.98 -14.81 -23.89
CA ALA A 202 -22.30 -15.08 -23.33
C ALA A 202 -23.42 -14.87 -24.37
N ALA A 203 -23.39 -13.75 -25.11
CA ALA A 203 -24.37 -13.47 -26.16
C ALA A 203 -24.31 -14.47 -27.32
N ALA A 204 -23.10 -14.84 -27.76
CA ALA A 204 -22.88 -15.82 -28.81
C ALA A 204 -23.33 -17.23 -28.40
N GLN A 205 -23.05 -17.65 -27.15
CA GLN A 205 -23.53 -18.93 -26.63
C GLN A 205 -25.05 -18.96 -26.48
N THR A 206 -25.68 -17.87 -26.02
CA THR A 206 -27.16 -17.74 -26.02
C THR A 206 -27.74 -17.89 -27.43
N TRP A 207 -27.09 -17.31 -28.44
CA TRP A 207 -27.50 -17.47 -29.84
C TRP A 207 -27.35 -18.92 -30.33
N ILE A 208 -26.21 -19.58 -30.07
CA ILE A 208 -25.99 -21.00 -30.43
C ILE A 208 -27.05 -21.92 -29.81
N VAL A 209 -27.38 -21.71 -28.52
CA VAL A 209 -28.42 -22.48 -27.82
C VAL A 209 -29.79 -22.29 -28.47
N ALA A 210 -30.10 -21.09 -28.95
CA ALA A 210 -31.37 -20.76 -29.61
C ALA A 210 -31.49 -21.27 -31.07
N LEU A 211 -30.41 -21.75 -31.70
CA LEU A 211 -30.47 -22.25 -33.08
C LEU A 211 -31.35 -23.51 -33.22
N PRO A 212 -32.14 -23.64 -34.30
CA PRO A 212 -32.96 -24.82 -34.59
C PRO A 212 -32.13 -25.94 -35.27
N VAL A 213 -30.99 -26.28 -34.67
CA VAL A 213 -30.08 -27.37 -35.11
C VAL A 213 -29.93 -28.42 -34.03
N ASN A 214 -29.40 -29.60 -34.36
CA ASN A 214 -29.18 -30.67 -33.40
C ASN A 214 -28.02 -30.38 -32.44
N ASP A 215 -27.98 -31.07 -31.29
CA ASP A 215 -27.00 -30.80 -30.25
C ASP A 215 -25.53 -31.03 -30.68
N PRO A 216 -25.18 -32.02 -31.53
CA PRO A 216 -23.83 -32.11 -32.10
C PRO A 216 -23.41 -30.88 -32.91
N ALA A 217 -24.33 -30.26 -33.67
CA ALA A 217 -24.04 -29.02 -34.37
C ALA A 217 -23.87 -27.83 -33.40
N LYS A 218 -24.65 -27.77 -32.31
CA LYS A 218 -24.47 -26.77 -31.24
C LYS A 218 -23.13 -26.92 -30.55
N GLN A 219 -22.74 -28.15 -30.19
CA GLN A 219 -21.44 -28.46 -29.62
C GLN A 219 -20.31 -28.03 -30.55
N ASN A 220 -20.37 -28.37 -31.84
CA ASN A 220 -19.35 -27.95 -32.80
C ASN A 220 -19.26 -26.41 -32.94
N LEU A 221 -20.39 -25.70 -32.92
CA LEU A 221 -20.40 -24.23 -32.93
C LEU A 221 -19.80 -23.63 -31.64
N THR A 222 -20.11 -24.18 -30.47
CA THR A 222 -19.49 -23.76 -29.19
C THR A 222 -17.98 -24.06 -29.17
N SER A 223 -17.55 -25.24 -29.65
CA SER A 223 -16.13 -25.57 -29.80
C SER A 223 -15.41 -24.63 -30.77
N THR A 224 -16.05 -24.26 -31.89
CA THR A 224 -15.49 -23.29 -32.85
C THR A 224 -15.40 -21.89 -32.25
N LEU A 225 -16.40 -21.45 -31.47
CA LEU A 225 -16.41 -20.18 -30.76
C LEU A 225 -15.28 -20.12 -29.70
N ASN A 226 -15.12 -21.18 -28.92
CA ASN A 226 -14.06 -21.29 -27.91
C ASN A 226 -12.67 -21.36 -28.58
N PHE A 227 -12.52 -22.08 -29.69
CA PHE A 227 -11.27 -22.07 -30.47
C PHE A 227 -10.92 -20.66 -30.95
N VAL A 228 -11.89 -19.91 -31.51
CA VAL A 228 -11.67 -18.52 -31.93
C VAL A 228 -11.31 -17.60 -30.74
N ARG A 229 -11.89 -17.82 -29.56
CA ARG A 229 -11.50 -17.12 -28.33
C ARG A 229 -10.03 -17.42 -27.97
N ASN A 230 -9.71 -18.66 -27.64
CA ASN A 230 -8.37 -19.04 -27.15
C ASN A 230 -7.28 -18.77 -28.20
N THR A 231 -7.56 -18.89 -29.50
CA THR A 231 -6.55 -18.62 -30.55
C THR A 231 -6.32 -17.12 -30.81
N PHE A 232 -7.35 -16.26 -30.77
CA PHE A 232 -7.23 -14.86 -31.23
C PHE A 232 -7.47 -13.79 -30.17
N PHE A 233 -8.08 -14.15 -29.04
CA PHE A 233 -8.54 -13.25 -27.98
C PHE A 233 -8.22 -13.80 -26.58
N ASN A 234 -7.10 -14.53 -26.46
CA ASN A 234 -6.57 -14.99 -25.18
C ASN A 234 -6.26 -13.82 -24.24
N LEU A 235 -6.31 -14.04 -22.93
CA LEU A 235 -6.07 -13.02 -21.92
C LEU A 235 -4.97 -13.48 -20.97
N ASP A 236 -3.94 -12.66 -20.76
CA ASP A 236 -2.83 -12.95 -19.85
C ASP A 236 -3.35 -13.38 -18.46
N PRO A 237 -2.75 -14.39 -17.81
CA PRO A 237 -3.19 -14.88 -16.50
C PRO A 237 -3.32 -13.78 -15.45
N MET A 238 -4.41 -13.77 -14.70
CA MET A 238 -4.60 -12.86 -13.57
C MET A 238 -3.82 -13.35 -12.35
N LEU A 239 -3.33 -12.43 -11.53
CA LEU A 239 -2.44 -12.70 -10.39
C LEU A 239 -2.91 -11.98 -9.13
N ASP A 240 -3.12 -12.71 -8.04
CA ASP A 240 -3.30 -12.09 -6.72
C ASP A 240 -1.96 -11.50 -6.21
N PRO A 241 -1.94 -10.30 -5.62
CA PRO A 241 -0.76 -9.76 -4.96
C PRO A 241 -0.43 -10.54 -3.67
N VAL A 242 0.57 -11.43 -3.75
CA VAL A 242 1.08 -12.15 -2.57
C VAL A 242 1.96 -11.23 -1.70
N GLN A 243 1.81 -11.33 -0.39
CA GLN A 243 2.47 -10.47 0.61
C GLN A 243 2.98 -11.32 1.78
N ILE A 244 4.17 -11.03 2.30
CA ILE A 244 4.79 -11.69 3.45
C ILE A 244 5.10 -10.67 4.56
N SER A 245 4.40 -10.72 5.70
CA SER A 245 4.69 -9.89 6.89
C SER A 245 4.98 -10.73 8.14
N GLY A 246 5.63 -10.10 9.12
CA GLY A 246 5.84 -10.66 10.47
C GLY A 246 7.31 -10.77 10.87
N GLN A 247 7.57 -11.44 11.98
CA GLN A 247 8.92 -11.87 12.36
C GLN A 247 9.20 -13.21 11.68
N LEU A 248 10.10 -13.20 10.67
CA LEU A 248 10.35 -14.35 9.81
C LEU A 248 11.57 -15.12 10.32
N ASP A 249 11.36 -15.93 11.36
CA ASP A 249 12.40 -16.78 11.95
C ASP A 249 12.57 -18.07 11.13
N GLY A 250 13.00 -17.92 9.88
CA GLY A 250 13.29 -19.02 8.95
C GLY A 250 12.54 -18.94 7.61
N PRO A 251 12.52 -20.04 6.84
CA PRO A 251 11.91 -20.06 5.50
C PRO A 251 10.38 -19.97 5.53
N VAL A 252 9.84 -19.01 4.78
CA VAL A 252 8.40 -18.83 4.53
C VAL A 252 8.02 -19.56 3.25
N THR A 253 6.99 -20.40 3.30
CA THR A 253 6.42 -21.03 2.10
C THR A 253 5.13 -20.33 1.67
N GLY A 254 4.80 -20.40 0.38
CA GLY A 254 3.57 -19.83 -0.16
C GLY A 254 3.29 -20.30 -1.58
N THR A 255 2.21 -19.80 -2.18
CA THR A 255 1.82 -20.09 -3.57
C THR A 255 1.43 -18.79 -4.26
N ILE A 256 1.88 -18.61 -5.49
CA ILE A 256 1.43 -17.55 -6.40
C ILE A 256 0.10 -17.99 -7.02
N ASN A 257 -1.01 -17.45 -6.52
CA ASN A 257 -2.33 -17.67 -7.11
C ASN A 257 -2.41 -16.99 -8.48
N ALA A 258 -2.27 -17.78 -9.54
CA ALA A 258 -2.49 -17.36 -10.91
C ALA A 258 -3.74 -18.05 -11.48
N VAL A 259 -4.58 -17.31 -12.19
CA VAL A 259 -5.81 -17.82 -12.83
C VAL A 259 -5.87 -17.37 -14.27
N ASP A 260 -5.93 -18.33 -15.18
CA ASP A 260 -6.07 -18.09 -16.62
C ASP A 260 -7.57 -18.01 -16.99
N PRO A 261 -8.05 -16.95 -17.67
CA PRO A 261 -9.46 -16.81 -17.99
C PRO A 261 -9.97 -17.81 -19.03
N GLU A 262 -9.09 -18.28 -19.92
CA GLU A 262 -9.37 -19.26 -20.97
C GLU A 262 -9.23 -20.71 -20.47
N GLY A 263 -8.52 -20.93 -19.37
CA GLY A 263 -8.25 -22.21 -18.72
C GLY A 263 -6.92 -22.85 -19.12
N ASP A 264 -6.02 -22.09 -19.76
CA ASP A 264 -4.78 -22.62 -20.32
C ASP A 264 -3.68 -22.89 -19.27
N PRO A 265 -2.71 -23.79 -19.54
CA PRO A 265 -1.74 -24.22 -18.53
C PRO A 265 -0.72 -23.12 -18.18
N ILE A 266 -0.85 -22.55 -16.99
CA ILE A 266 0.06 -21.50 -16.48
C ILE A 266 1.43 -22.08 -16.13
N THR A 267 2.48 -21.27 -16.24
CA THR A 267 3.77 -21.48 -15.56
C THR A 267 4.28 -20.17 -14.98
N VAL A 268 4.68 -20.20 -13.71
CA VAL A 268 5.25 -19.05 -13.01
C VAL A 268 6.78 -19.07 -13.11
N ARG A 269 7.40 -17.91 -13.33
CA ARG A 269 8.86 -17.74 -13.40
C ARG A 269 9.32 -16.55 -12.56
N LEU A 270 10.51 -16.66 -11.97
CA LEU A 270 11.14 -15.58 -11.21
C LEU A 270 11.75 -14.56 -12.18
N ASN A 271 11.31 -13.30 -12.08
CA ASN A 271 11.71 -12.20 -12.94
C ASN A 271 12.78 -11.32 -12.24
N ARG A 272 12.54 -10.91 -10.99
CA ARG A 272 13.54 -10.26 -10.13
C ARG A 272 13.73 -11.06 -8.84
N ARG A 273 14.98 -11.27 -8.44
CA ARG A 273 15.35 -11.87 -7.15
C ARG A 273 15.15 -10.89 -5.98
N PRO A 274 14.95 -11.39 -4.74
CA PRO A 274 15.11 -10.58 -3.53
C PRO A 274 16.54 -10.01 -3.40
N GLN A 275 16.69 -8.96 -2.61
CA GLN A 275 17.99 -8.31 -2.31
C GLN A 275 18.60 -8.80 -0.99
N TYR A 276 17.78 -9.14 0.01
CA TYR A 276 18.22 -9.45 1.37
C TYR A 276 17.94 -10.90 1.78
N GLY A 277 17.00 -11.58 1.13
CA GLY A 277 16.78 -13.03 1.24
C GLY A 277 17.10 -13.82 -0.02
N THR A 278 16.53 -15.02 -0.13
CA THR A 278 16.59 -15.89 -1.32
C THR A 278 15.20 -16.46 -1.62
N VAL A 279 14.93 -16.78 -2.89
CA VAL A 279 13.70 -17.45 -3.33
C VAL A 279 14.04 -18.72 -4.10
N ALA A 280 13.46 -19.84 -3.67
CA ALA A 280 13.19 -20.98 -4.54
C ALA A 280 11.73 -20.88 -5.01
N LEU A 281 11.50 -20.92 -6.32
CA LEU A 281 10.18 -20.84 -6.95
C LEU A 281 10.04 -22.00 -7.94
N ASN A 282 8.95 -22.76 -7.80
CA ASN A 282 8.60 -23.85 -8.69
C ASN A 282 7.72 -23.35 -9.86
N PRO A 283 7.70 -24.05 -11.01
CA PRO A 283 6.88 -23.68 -12.16
C PRO A 283 5.37 -23.61 -11.90
N ASP A 284 4.88 -24.31 -10.88
CA ASP A 284 3.47 -24.34 -10.43
C ASP A 284 3.08 -23.13 -9.57
N GLY A 285 4.01 -22.21 -9.30
CA GLY A 285 3.78 -21.04 -8.45
C GLY A 285 4.04 -21.27 -6.96
N THR A 286 4.31 -22.50 -6.50
CA THR A 286 4.74 -22.73 -5.11
C THR A 286 6.15 -22.18 -4.89
N TYR A 287 6.40 -21.55 -3.74
CA TYR A 287 7.70 -20.93 -3.44
C TYR A 287 8.10 -21.08 -1.97
N THR A 288 9.42 -20.96 -1.75
CA THR A 288 10.04 -20.78 -0.44
C THR A 288 10.90 -19.53 -0.48
N TYR A 289 10.59 -18.54 0.36
CA TYR A 289 11.43 -17.37 0.63
C TYR A 289 12.19 -17.59 1.93
N THR A 290 13.53 -17.48 1.90
CA THR A 290 14.37 -17.53 3.10
C THR A 290 14.98 -16.15 3.33
N PRO A 291 14.66 -15.45 4.44
CA PRO A 291 15.31 -14.19 4.79
C PRO A 291 16.81 -14.35 5.01
N GLY A 292 17.58 -13.28 4.82
CA GLY A 292 18.96 -13.21 5.29
C GLY A 292 19.04 -13.26 6.82
N GLN A 293 20.14 -13.78 7.35
CA GLN A 293 20.32 -13.88 8.81
C GLN A 293 20.30 -12.49 9.45
N GLY A 294 19.39 -12.28 10.41
CA GLY A 294 19.21 -10.99 11.09
C GLY A 294 18.57 -9.89 10.23
N PHE A 295 17.96 -10.23 9.09
CA PHE A 295 17.27 -9.24 8.25
C PHE A 295 16.10 -8.58 8.98
N ALA A 296 16.09 -7.24 8.97
CA ALA A 296 14.95 -6.43 9.34
C ALA A 296 14.84 -5.24 8.38
N GLY A 297 13.72 -5.12 7.69
CA GLY A 297 13.47 -4.13 6.65
C GLY A 297 12.47 -4.62 5.59
N VAL A 298 12.53 -3.99 4.42
CA VAL A 298 11.71 -4.33 3.25
C VAL A 298 12.55 -5.05 2.21
N ASP A 299 12.07 -6.18 1.71
CA ASP A 299 12.62 -6.89 0.55
C ASP A 299 11.52 -7.15 -0.48
N SER A 300 11.87 -7.37 -1.75
CA SER A 300 10.90 -7.68 -2.78
C SER A 300 11.48 -8.48 -3.94
N PHE A 301 10.72 -9.48 -4.36
CA PHE A 301 10.97 -10.23 -5.60
C PHE A 301 9.79 -10.02 -6.56
N SER A 302 9.97 -10.34 -7.84
CA SER A 302 8.85 -10.32 -8.80
C SER A 302 8.81 -11.57 -9.63
N VAL A 303 7.60 -12.01 -9.93
CA VAL A 303 7.31 -13.22 -10.71
C VAL A 303 6.43 -12.87 -11.90
N THR A 304 6.55 -13.64 -12.97
CA THR A 304 5.70 -13.54 -14.16
C THR A 304 4.95 -14.87 -14.31
N ALA A 305 3.63 -14.82 -14.38
CA ALA A 305 2.79 -15.95 -14.74
C ALA A 305 2.53 -15.90 -16.24
N ILE A 306 2.84 -17.00 -16.92
CA ILE A 306 2.82 -17.12 -18.38
C ILE A 306 1.84 -18.24 -18.71
N ASP A 307 0.82 -17.98 -19.52
CA ASP A 307 0.00 -19.06 -20.08
C ASP A 307 0.82 -19.86 -21.11
N ARG A 308 0.28 -21.02 -21.51
CA ARG A 308 0.85 -21.83 -22.59
C ARG A 308 -0.20 -22.20 -23.63
N GLY A 309 -1.18 -21.31 -23.82
CA GLY A 309 -2.15 -21.39 -24.90
C GLY A 309 -1.46 -21.23 -26.26
N ALA A 310 -1.93 -21.99 -27.25
CA ALA A 310 -1.44 -21.86 -28.63
C ALA A 310 -2.17 -20.69 -29.32
N HIS A 311 -1.80 -19.47 -28.95
CA HIS A 311 -2.55 -18.26 -29.27
C HIS A 311 -1.75 -17.18 -30.03
N VAL A 312 -2.47 -16.25 -30.66
CA VAL A 312 -1.96 -15.01 -31.26
C VAL A 312 -2.92 -13.89 -30.83
N ASN A 313 -2.55 -13.12 -29.80
CA ASN A 313 -3.44 -12.14 -29.21
C ASN A 313 -3.65 -10.95 -30.17
N LEU A 314 -4.81 -10.87 -30.83
CA LEU A 314 -5.12 -9.78 -31.77
C LEU A 314 -5.37 -8.44 -31.06
N LEU A 315 -5.53 -8.44 -29.73
CA LEU A 315 -5.65 -7.22 -28.92
C LEU A 315 -4.31 -6.71 -28.41
N ASP A 316 -3.28 -7.58 -28.32
CA ASP A 316 -1.90 -7.20 -28.00
C ASP A 316 -0.88 -8.01 -28.82
N LEU A 317 -0.79 -7.68 -30.12
CA LEU A 317 0.01 -8.42 -31.12
C LEU A 317 1.53 -8.39 -30.88
N LEU A 318 2.00 -7.61 -29.90
CA LEU A 318 3.39 -7.48 -29.46
C LEU A 318 3.48 -7.56 -27.93
N GLY A 319 2.53 -8.26 -27.30
CA GLY A 319 2.27 -8.19 -25.86
C GLY A 319 3.38 -8.71 -24.95
N ARG A 320 3.20 -8.43 -23.65
CA ARG A 320 4.08 -8.99 -22.61
C ARG A 320 3.88 -10.52 -22.58
N PRO A 321 4.92 -11.31 -22.25
CA PRO A 321 4.80 -12.77 -22.13
C PRO A 321 4.15 -13.13 -20.78
N GLY A 322 2.89 -12.71 -20.58
CA GLY A 322 2.11 -12.90 -19.37
C GLY A 322 2.30 -11.83 -18.29
N THR A 323 1.42 -11.88 -17.29
CA THR A 323 1.29 -10.88 -16.22
C THR A 323 2.43 -10.99 -15.20
N THR A 324 2.96 -9.86 -14.75
CA THR A 324 4.03 -9.79 -13.74
C THR A 324 3.51 -9.14 -12.45
N THR A 325 3.76 -9.77 -11.30
CA THR A 325 3.45 -9.23 -9.97
C THR A 325 4.70 -9.14 -9.09
N GLY A 326 4.68 -8.21 -8.12
CA GLY A 326 5.73 -8.02 -7.14
C GLY A 326 5.30 -8.52 -5.77
N ILE A 327 6.08 -9.45 -5.20
CA ILE A 327 5.88 -9.95 -3.85
C ILE A 327 6.66 -9.04 -2.91
N LEU A 328 5.97 -8.51 -1.90
CA LEU A 328 6.53 -7.62 -0.90
C LEU A 328 6.76 -8.38 0.41
N VAL A 329 7.96 -8.23 0.97
CA VAL A 329 8.37 -8.80 2.26
C VAL A 329 8.59 -7.66 3.25
N ASN A 330 7.96 -7.74 4.43
CA ASN A 330 8.09 -6.76 5.51
C ASN A 330 8.45 -7.50 6.82
N GLN A 331 9.70 -7.40 7.26
CA GLN A 331 10.18 -8.01 8.51
C GLN A 331 10.68 -6.91 9.44
N GLY A 332 9.92 -6.55 10.48
CA GLY A 332 10.28 -5.44 11.38
C GLY A 332 10.51 -4.10 10.66
N ALA A 333 9.83 -3.90 9.53
CA ALA A 333 10.05 -2.77 8.62
C ALA A 333 9.34 -1.48 9.06
N LEU A 334 8.19 -1.61 9.72
CA LEU A 334 7.52 -0.55 10.46
C LEU A 334 7.91 -0.71 11.94
N LYS A 335 8.42 0.34 12.55
CA LYS A 335 8.85 0.40 13.96
C LYS A 335 8.26 1.61 14.65
N PHE A 336 8.17 1.55 15.97
CA PHE A 336 7.83 2.68 16.82
C PHE A 336 9.04 3.08 17.67
N SER A 337 9.19 4.37 17.93
CA SER A 337 10.18 4.98 18.81
C SER A 337 9.47 5.97 19.72
N PHE A 338 9.26 5.56 20.98
CA PHE A 338 8.52 6.35 21.95
C PHE A 338 9.42 7.30 22.75
N THR A 339 8.99 8.55 22.92
CA THR A 339 9.58 9.49 23.88
C THR A 339 8.59 9.74 25.00
N TYR A 340 9.00 9.42 26.23
CA TYR A 340 8.13 9.40 27.41
C TYR A 340 8.13 10.73 28.16
N ASP A 341 6.94 11.21 28.50
CA ASP A 341 6.69 12.49 29.20
C ASP A 341 5.44 12.37 30.10
N GLY A 342 5.10 13.44 30.83
CA GLY A 342 3.81 13.60 31.52
C GLY A 342 3.87 13.69 33.05
N GLU A 343 2.69 13.88 33.64
CA GLU A 343 2.47 14.00 35.09
C GLU A 343 2.73 12.69 35.85
N VAL A 344 2.50 11.54 35.20
CA VAL A 344 2.65 10.21 35.79
C VAL A 344 3.78 9.46 35.07
N VAL A 345 4.76 8.99 35.84
CA VAL A 345 5.96 8.35 35.29
C VAL A 345 5.65 6.97 34.73
N TRP A 346 5.95 6.76 33.45
CA TRP A 346 5.93 5.45 32.79
C TRP A 346 6.89 4.46 33.48
N THR A 347 6.34 3.35 34.00
CA THR A 347 7.14 2.21 34.50
C THR A 347 7.69 1.37 33.34
N ASP A 348 8.71 0.56 33.57
CA ASP A 348 9.31 -0.26 32.51
C ASP A 348 8.38 -1.39 32.03
N GLU A 349 7.45 -1.84 32.87
CA GLU A 349 6.34 -2.73 32.48
C GLU A 349 5.38 -2.02 31.52
N ALA A 350 4.96 -0.78 31.84
CA ALA A 350 4.08 0.02 30.98
C ALA A 350 4.72 0.36 29.63
N ARG A 351 6.02 0.70 29.62
CA ARG A 351 6.82 0.88 28.38
C ARG A 351 6.88 -0.39 27.55
N THR A 352 7.08 -1.54 28.20
CA THR A 352 7.14 -2.85 27.53
C THR A 352 5.79 -3.24 26.93
N ALA A 353 4.68 -2.96 27.64
CA ALA A 353 3.33 -3.19 27.16
C ALA A 353 2.94 -2.25 26.00
N LEU A 354 3.36 -0.97 26.05
CA LEU A 354 3.22 -0.01 24.96
C LEU A 354 3.92 -0.50 23.69
N GLN A 355 5.20 -0.89 23.80
CA GLN A 355 5.93 -1.46 22.66
C GLN A 355 5.27 -2.75 22.13
N THR A 356 4.78 -3.61 23.03
CA THR A 356 4.10 -4.87 22.65
C THR A 356 2.81 -4.62 21.87
N GLY A 357 2.00 -3.62 22.25
CA GLY A 357 0.82 -3.22 21.51
C GLY A 357 1.17 -2.63 20.14
N ALA A 358 2.14 -1.71 20.12
CA ALA A 358 2.62 -1.06 18.91
C ALA A 358 3.21 -2.06 17.88
N ASP A 359 4.05 -2.98 18.33
CA ASP A 359 4.62 -4.05 17.52
C ASP A 359 3.56 -5.08 17.06
N SER A 360 2.48 -5.25 17.83
CA SER A 360 1.35 -6.09 17.44
C SER A 360 0.49 -5.44 16.36
N LEU A 361 0.30 -4.12 16.43
CA LEU A 361 -0.36 -3.34 15.38
C LEU A 361 0.50 -3.28 14.10
N ALA A 362 1.81 -3.06 14.22
CA ALA A 362 2.74 -2.96 13.09
C ALA A 362 2.65 -4.14 12.10
N ARG A 363 2.43 -5.36 12.62
CA ARG A 363 2.38 -6.62 11.84
C ARG A 363 1.27 -6.66 10.79
N TYR A 364 0.20 -5.86 10.95
CA TYR A 364 -0.88 -5.76 9.98
C TYR A 364 -0.47 -4.96 8.73
N PHE A 365 0.51 -4.07 8.84
CA PHE A 365 0.85 -3.10 7.81
C PHE A 365 2.07 -3.49 6.98
N MET A 366 2.09 -3.02 5.74
CA MET A 366 3.25 -3.11 4.86
C MET A 366 3.69 -1.75 4.34
N VAL A 367 4.97 -1.46 4.54
CA VAL A 367 5.68 -0.31 3.98
C VAL A 367 6.52 -0.73 2.77
N THR A 368 6.75 0.20 1.84
CA THR A 368 7.63 0.00 0.67
C THR A 368 9.09 0.37 0.93
N THR A 369 9.35 0.98 2.09
CA THR A 369 10.63 1.44 2.62
C THR A 369 10.57 1.29 4.14
N PRO A 370 11.65 0.94 4.86
CA PRO A 370 11.62 0.93 6.32
C PRO A 370 11.19 2.29 6.89
N VAL A 371 10.35 2.27 7.93
CA VAL A 371 9.80 3.45 8.62
C VAL A 371 9.91 3.25 10.12
N THR A 372 10.46 4.24 10.82
CA THR A 372 10.31 4.40 12.27
C THR A 372 9.35 5.55 12.51
N LEU A 373 8.33 5.34 13.34
CA LEU A 373 7.43 6.37 13.81
C LEU A 373 7.94 6.97 15.13
N THR A 374 8.06 8.29 15.20
CA THR A 374 8.43 9.05 16.41
C THR A 374 7.17 9.46 17.16
N ILE A 375 6.82 8.75 18.23
CA ILE A 375 5.56 8.99 18.97
C ILE A 375 5.85 9.54 20.36
N LYS A 376 5.18 10.63 20.75
CA LYS A 376 5.21 11.13 22.13
C LYS A 376 4.26 10.32 23.01
N ALA A 377 4.76 9.73 24.09
CA ALA A 377 3.99 8.91 25.02
C ALA A 377 3.81 9.65 26.37
N VAL A 378 2.60 10.08 26.70
CA VAL A 378 2.31 10.94 27.86
C VAL A 378 1.59 10.16 28.95
N GLY A 379 2.13 10.17 30.17
CA GLY A 379 1.47 9.61 31.35
C GLY A 379 0.69 10.68 32.10
N ARG A 380 -0.61 10.46 32.34
CA ARG A 380 -1.53 11.38 33.03
C ARG A 380 -2.33 10.64 34.12
N ASN A 381 -3.07 11.40 34.92
CA ASN A 381 -3.91 10.90 36.04
C ASN A 381 -5.43 10.93 35.74
N SER A 382 -5.81 11.42 34.57
CA SER A 382 -7.19 11.73 34.20
C SER A 382 -7.44 11.46 32.71
N GLY A 383 -8.72 11.38 32.32
CA GLY A 383 -9.13 10.73 31.07
C GLY A 383 -9.03 9.20 31.17
N PHE A 384 -8.97 8.53 30.02
CA PHE A 384 -8.73 7.08 29.91
C PHE A 384 -7.49 6.82 29.05
N ALA A 385 -7.65 6.89 27.73
CA ALA A 385 -6.57 6.97 26.76
C ALA A 385 -6.98 7.91 25.60
N SER A 386 -6.02 8.32 24.79
CA SER A 386 -6.20 9.08 23.54
C SER A 386 -4.92 9.01 22.71
N ALA A 387 -5.02 9.12 21.38
CA ALA A 387 -3.87 9.32 20.50
C ALA A 387 -4.26 10.07 19.23
N THR A 388 -3.42 10.99 18.75
CA THR A 388 -3.61 11.63 17.45
C THR A 388 -2.30 11.78 16.65
N SER A 389 -2.41 12.31 15.43
CA SER A 389 -1.28 12.60 14.55
C SER A 389 -1.62 13.82 13.70
N PRO A 390 -0.76 14.86 13.64
CA PRO A 390 -1.04 16.10 12.90
C PRO A 390 -1.41 15.86 11.43
N SER A 391 -2.16 16.79 10.83
CA SER A 391 -2.43 16.73 9.39
C SER A 391 -1.22 17.19 8.58
N VAL A 392 -0.99 16.57 7.41
CA VAL A 392 0.09 17.03 6.50
C VAL A 392 -0.24 18.32 5.75
N SER A 393 -1.44 18.90 5.89
CA SER A 393 -1.75 20.24 5.37
C SER A 393 -3.04 20.84 5.94
N ASP A 394 -2.97 22.11 6.35
CA ASP A 394 -4.15 22.92 6.72
C ASP A 394 -4.97 23.42 5.51
N SER A 395 -4.46 23.24 4.29
CA SER A 395 -5.12 23.73 3.07
C SER A 395 -6.51 23.10 2.88
N PRO A 396 -7.51 23.79 2.30
CA PRO A 396 -8.83 23.19 2.09
C PRO A 396 -8.78 21.90 1.25
N GLY A 397 -9.19 20.78 1.85
CA GLY A 397 -9.04 19.44 1.27
C GLY A 397 -9.39 18.30 2.23
N PHE A 398 -9.14 17.07 1.79
CA PHE A 398 -9.05 15.88 2.64
C PHE A 398 -7.58 15.43 2.66
N HIS A 399 -7.00 15.29 3.84
CA HIS A 399 -5.56 15.06 4.01
C HIS A 399 -5.27 13.87 4.92
N ARG A 400 -4.04 13.37 4.79
CA ARG A 400 -3.48 12.33 5.65
C ARG A 400 -3.04 12.92 6.98
N THR A 401 -3.01 12.09 8.01
CA THR A 401 -2.14 12.35 9.17
C THR A 401 -0.67 12.18 8.78
N VAL A 402 0.26 12.72 9.58
CA VAL A 402 1.70 12.56 9.38
C VAL A 402 2.08 11.08 9.42
N VAL A 403 1.65 10.33 10.44
CA VAL A 403 1.84 8.86 10.53
C VAL A 403 1.35 8.17 9.26
N GLN A 404 0.14 8.50 8.79
CA GLN A 404 -0.43 7.92 7.58
C GLN A 404 0.41 8.25 6.33
N ASN A 405 0.92 9.47 6.18
CA ASN A 405 1.76 9.81 5.04
C ASN A 405 3.14 9.14 5.09
N LYS A 406 3.76 9.05 6.28
CA LYS A 406 5.07 8.44 6.50
C LYS A 406 5.06 6.94 6.20
N ILE A 407 4.06 6.20 6.68
CA ILE A 407 3.83 4.78 6.34
C ILE A 407 3.59 4.61 4.82
N LEU A 408 2.71 5.42 4.23
CA LEU A 408 2.28 5.25 2.83
C LEU A 408 3.31 5.71 1.78
N THR A 409 4.34 6.48 2.16
CA THR A 409 5.29 7.08 1.20
C THR A 409 6.76 6.89 1.57
N GLY A 410 7.08 6.47 2.79
CA GLY A 410 8.44 6.44 3.32
C GLY A 410 9.02 7.82 3.62
N ARG A 411 8.22 8.88 3.54
CA ARG A 411 8.69 10.27 3.72
C ARG A 411 8.18 10.85 5.01
N ASP A 412 9.14 11.35 5.78
CA ASP A 412 8.85 12.33 6.81
C ASP A 412 8.13 13.56 6.22
N SER A 413 7.26 14.18 7.00
CA SER A 413 6.39 15.29 6.58
C SER A 413 6.44 16.50 7.51
N ASN A 414 7.00 16.34 8.72
CA ASN A 414 7.15 17.35 9.78
C ASN A 414 8.60 17.46 10.30
N GLY A 415 9.48 16.51 9.95
CA GLY A 415 10.93 16.61 10.20
C GLY A 415 11.33 15.97 11.53
N ASP A 416 11.90 16.77 12.43
CA ASP A 416 12.33 16.31 13.76
C ASP A 416 11.20 16.35 14.81
N GLU A 417 9.99 16.75 14.41
CA GLU A 417 8.78 16.70 15.24
C GLU A 417 8.27 15.26 15.43
N PHE A 418 7.41 15.05 16.43
CA PHE A 418 6.74 13.77 16.64
C PHE A 418 5.69 13.52 15.55
N ASP A 419 5.69 12.34 14.95
CA ASP A 419 4.67 11.91 13.98
C ASP A 419 3.25 11.94 14.57
N GLY A 420 3.16 11.73 15.88
CA GLY A 420 1.92 11.75 16.65
C GLY A 420 2.18 11.56 18.14
N ASP A 421 1.09 11.46 18.88
CA ASP A 421 1.06 11.39 20.33
C ASP A 421 0.16 10.25 20.81
N ILE A 422 0.37 9.80 22.05
CA ILE A 422 -0.47 8.83 22.75
C ILE A 422 -0.42 9.10 24.25
N ASP A 423 -1.57 9.43 24.84
CA ASP A 423 -1.71 9.80 26.24
C ASP A 423 -2.48 8.72 27.02
N PHE A 424 -1.92 8.21 28.12
CA PHE A 424 -2.58 7.21 28.97
C PHE A 424 -2.82 7.72 30.39
N ASN A 425 -4.02 7.50 30.93
CA ASN A 425 -4.27 7.61 32.36
C ASN A 425 -3.62 6.43 33.09
N LEU A 426 -2.33 6.53 33.39
CA LEU A 426 -1.55 5.47 34.06
C LEU A 426 -1.96 5.27 35.54
N SER A 427 -2.95 6.00 36.04
CA SER A 427 -3.52 5.82 37.39
C SER A 427 -4.75 4.90 37.43
N ALA A 428 -5.23 4.40 36.28
CA ALA A 428 -6.29 3.39 36.21
C ALA A 428 -5.76 1.95 36.41
N SER A 429 -6.65 0.99 36.69
CA SER A 429 -6.34 -0.43 36.91
C SER A 429 -5.92 -1.15 35.62
N TRP A 430 -4.71 -0.91 35.12
CA TRP A 430 -4.18 -1.55 33.91
C TRP A 430 -3.49 -2.88 34.21
N SER A 431 -3.80 -3.93 33.45
CA SER A 431 -2.88 -5.05 33.29
C SER A 431 -1.92 -4.79 32.14
N PHE A 432 -0.63 -4.76 32.46
CA PHE A 432 0.46 -4.67 31.49
C PHE A 432 0.89 -6.05 30.94
N THR A 433 0.15 -7.13 31.24
CA THR A 433 0.60 -8.52 30.97
C THR A 433 -0.30 -9.27 29.96
N SER A 434 -0.08 -10.58 29.82
CA SER A 434 -0.98 -11.50 29.11
C SER A 434 -2.11 -12.06 29.97
N GLU A 435 -2.02 -11.93 31.29
CA GLU A 435 -3.04 -12.32 32.25
C GLU A 435 -3.71 -11.04 32.78
N ILE A 436 -5.03 -10.95 32.65
CA ILE A 436 -5.83 -9.75 32.92
C ILE A 436 -6.99 -10.18 33.83
N ALA A 437 -7.11 -9.55 34.99
CA ALA A 437 -8.23 -9.77 35.91
C ALA A 437 -9.56 -9.25 35.32
N ALA A 438 -10.68 -9.62 35.95
CA ALA A 438 -12.01 -9.20 35.48
C ALA A 438 -12.32 -7.72 35.78
N ASP A 439 -11.48 -7.09 36.59
CA ASP A 439 -11.51 -5.71 37.09
C ASP A 439 -10.25 -4.90 36.67
N GLU A 440 -9.51 -5.41 35.67
CA GLU A 440 -8.35 -4.75 35.05
C GLU A 440 -8.61 -4.44 33.57
N TYR A 441 -8.06 -3.34 33.07
CA TYR A 441 -8.12 -2.95 31.65
C TYR A 441 -6.94 -3.54 30.86
N ASP A 442 -7.20 -4.03 29.65
CA ASP A 442 -6.20 -4.56 28.72
C ASP A 442 -5.35 -3.44 28.11
N PHE A 443 -4.21 -3.11 28.72
CA PHE A 443 -3.34 -2.04 28.23
C PHE A 443 -2.84 -2.28 26.80
N VAL A 444 -2.46 -3.52 26.46
CA VAL A 444 -1.93 -3.87 25.13
C VAL A 444 -3.01 -3.78 24.06
N GLY A 445 -4.25 -4.17 24.40
CA GLY A 445 -5.43 -3.98 23.55
C GLY A 445 -5.74 -2.51 23.31
N THR A 446 -5.81 -1.70 24.38
CA THR A 446 -6.06 -0.26 24.25
C THR A 446 -4.95 0.45 23.46
N VAL A 447 -3.68 0.08 23.62
CA VAL A 447 -2.59 0.62 22.78
C VAL A 447 -2.79 0.34 21.29
N MET A 448 -3.28 -0.86 20.92
CA MET A 448 -3.58 -1.18 19.53
C MET A 448 -4.79 -0.41 18.99
N HIS A 449 -5.76 -0.11 19.84
CA HIS A 449 -6.93 0.72 19.53
C HIS A 449 -6.52 2.19 19.31
N GLU A 450 -5.88 2.81 20.30
CA GLU A 450 -5.50 4.23 20.26
C GLU A 450 -4.58 4.54 19.07
N LEU A 451 -3.55 3.72 18.84
CA LEU A 451 -2.63 3.94 17.72
C LEU A 451 -3.33 3.92 16.36
N LEU A 452 -4.49 3.29 16.18
CA LEU A 452 -5.25 3.35 14.92
C LEU A 452 -5.83 4.75 14.62
N HIS A 453 -6.12 5.57 15.64
CA HIS A 453 -6.49 6.98 15.43
C HIS A 453 -5.33 7.76 14.80
N THR A 454 -4.08 7.55 15.25
CA THR A 454 -2.88 8.15 14.62
C THR A 454 -2.71 7.71 13.16
N PHE A 455 -3.12 6.49 12.81
CA PHE A 455 -3.15 5.96 11.45
C PHE A 455 -4.34 6.52 10.61
N GLY A 456 -5.08 7.49 11.14
CA GLY A 456 -6.20 8.13 10.45
C GLY A 456 -7.46 7.30 10.38
N PHE A 457 -7.66 6.34 11.30
CA PHE A 457 -9.00 5.90 11.69
C PHE A 457 -9.60 6.97 12.62
N ASP A 458 -9.75 8.19 12.10
CA ASP A 458 -10.09 9.39 12.86
C ASP A 458 -10.78 10.43 11.95
N ALA A 459 -11.67 11.22 12.53
CA ALA A 459 -12.62 12.07 11.82
C ALA A 459 -12.60 13.51 12.36
N SER A 460 -12.36 14.50 11.50
CA SER A 460 -12.45 15.91 11.89
C SER A 460 -13.90 16.42 11.98
N ILE A 461 -14.90 15.53 11.89
CA ILE A 461 -16.32 15.86 12.05
C ILE A 461 -16.64 16.07 13.53
N GLY A 462 -16.91 17.31 13.91
CA GLY A 462 -17.35 17.71 15.24
C GLY A 462 -18.88 17.74 15.39
N PRO A 463 -19.39 18.27 16.53
CA PRO A 463 -20.82 18.33 16.82
C PRO A 463 -21.61 19.28 15.89
N ALA A 464 -22.94 19.13 15.92
CA ALA A 464 -23.87 19.95 15.16
C ALA A 464 -23.59 21.47 15.31
N GLY A 465 -23.65 22.20 14.20
CA GLY A 465 -23.33 23.63 14.14
C GLY A 465 -21.86 24.02 14.34
N LYS A 466 -20.92 23.08 14.55
CA LYS A 466 -19.47 23.37 14.67
C LYS A 466 -18.64 23.03 13.43
N ASN A 467 -19.20 22.30 12.48
CA ASN A 467 -18.54 21.85 11.26
C ASN A 467 -18.37 22.98 10.21
N THR A 468 -17.58 24.01 10.52
CA THR A 468 -17.31 25.18 9.66
C THR A 468 -15.96 25.14 8.93
N GLN A 469 -15.09 24.20 9.31
CA GLN A 469 -13.77 23.95 8.71
C GLN A 469 -13.87 23.51 7.25
N ARG A 470 -12.74 23.62 6.54
CA ARG A 470 -12.63 23.23 5.12
C ARG A 470 -11.53 22.20 4.87
N THR A 471 -11.00 21.66 5.96
CA THR A 471 -9.84 20.77 6.03
C THR A 471 -10.29 19.59 6.90
N TRP A 472 -10.03 18.38 6.40
CA TRP A 472 -10.69 17.15 6.83
C TRP A 472 -9.71 15.98 6.71
N THR A 473 -9.96 14.86 7.41
CA THR A 473 -9.15 13.64 7.25
C THR A 473 -9.51 12.88 5.96
N ILE A 474 -8.67 11.93 5.51
CA ILE A 474 -9.07 10.99 4.43
C ILE A 474 -10.32 10.19 4.82
N PHE A 475 -10.51 9.86 6.10
CA PHE A 475 -11.66 9.13 6.63
C PHE A 475 -12.97 9.90 6.44
N ASP A 476 -12.98 11.21 6.76
CA ASP A 476 -14.12 12.10 6.53
C ASP A 476 -14.60 12.07 5.06
N SER A 477 -13.67 11.88 4.12
CA SER A 477 -13.99 11.78 2.69
C SER A 477 -14.88 10.57 2.35
N PHE A 478 -14.93 9.56 3.22
CA PHE A 478 -15.74 8.34 3.13
C PHE A 478 -17.00 8.35 4.00
N VAL A 479 -17.18 9.31 4.91
CA VAL A 479 -18.36 9.38 5.78
C VAL A 479 -19.62 9.71 4.96
N VAL A 480 -20.67 8.93 5.20
CA VAL A 480 -21.96 9.00 4.51
C VAL A 480 -23.13 8.84 5.48
N THR A 481 -24.32 9.28 5.08
CA THR A 481 -25.58 8.92 5.73
C THR A 481 -25.97 7.46 5.43
N ALA A 482 -26.99 6.94 6.14
CA ALA A 482 -27.60 5.64 5.86
C ALA A 482 -28.01 5.42 4.38
N GLY A 483 -28.27 6.50 3.63
CA GLY A 483 -28.58 6.47 2.19
C GLY A 483 -27.37 6.52 1.26
N GLY A 484 -26.14 6.41 1.78
CA GLY A 484 -24.90 6.50 1.00
C GLY A 484 -24.55 7.92 0.53
N VAL A 485 -25.22 8.95 1.04
CA VAL A 485 -24.98 10.35 0.65
C VAL A 485 -23.83 10.92 1.47
N ARG A 486 -22.79 11.43 0.80
CA ARG A 486 -21.60 12.03 1.45
C ARG A 486 -21.98 13.28 2.23
N THR A 487 -21.39 13.42 3.43
CA THR A 487 -21.66 14.53 4.34
C THR A 487 -20.93 15.82 3.97
N VAL A 488 -19.69 15.70 3.48
CA VAL A 488 -18.84 16.80 3.03
C VAL A 488 -18.81 16.89 1.50
N ASP A 489 -18.99 18.09 0.95
CA ASP A 489 -18.89 18.38 -0.49
C ASP A 489 -17.44 18.17 -0.99
N ARG A 490 -17.20 17.16 -1.85
CA ARG A 490 -15.85 16.83 -2.37
C ARG A 490 -15.21 17.87 -3.30
N ARG A 491 -15.86 18.98 -3.63
CA ARG A 491 -15.31 20.10 -4.42
C ARG A 491 -15.20 21.40 -3.63
N ARG A 492 -16.02 21.56 -2.60
CA ARG A 492 -16.04 22.76 -1.74
C ARG A 492 -15.42 22.52 -0.36
N TYR A 493 -15.26 21.26 0.05
CA TYR A 493 -14.85 20.84 1.39
C TYR A 493 -15.71 21.47 2.49
N VAL A 494 -17.01 21.58 2.25
CA VAL A 494 -17.98 22.16 3.20
C VAL A 494 -18.92 21.06 3.67
N TRP A 495 -19.13 20.98 4.98
CA TRP A 495 -20.13 20.12 5.61
C TRP A 495 -21.55 20.57 5.26
N ASN A 496 -22.43 19.62 4.95
CA ASN A 496 -23.85 19.90 4.76
C ASN A 496 -24.62 19.79 6.08
N SER A 497 -24.96 20.93 6.69
CA SER A 497 -25.68 20.99 7.97
C SER A 497 -27.09 20.39 7.97
N ALA A 498 -27.64 20.02 6.80
CA ALA A 498 -28.82 19.16 6.74
C ALA A 498 -28.60 17.76 7.37
N PHE A 499 -27.34 17.36 7.58
CA PHE A 499 -26.95 16.12 8.25
C PHE A 499 -26.55 16.31 9.72
N ASP A 500 -26.67 17.52 10.30
CA ASP A 500 -26.45 17.74 11.73
C ASP A 500 -27.25 16.77 12.64
N PRO A 501 -28.52 16.41 12.33
CA PRO A 501 -29.25 15.41 13.12
C PRO A 501 -28.64 14.00 13.07
N ASN A 502 -27.85 13.66 12.05
CA ASN A 502 -27.21 12.34 11.94
C ASN A 502 -26.04 12.17 12.92
N LEU A 503 -25.41 13.26 13.35
CA LEU A 503 -24.30 13.25 14.32
C LEU A 503 -24.70 12.63 15.66
N THR A 504 -25.98 12.73 16.03
CA THR A 504 -26.54 12.19 17.29
C THR A 504 -27.52 11.02 17.06
N GLY A 505 -27.35 10.28 15.96
CA GLY A 505 -28.11 9.07 15.65
C GLY A 505 -29.45 9.30 14.93
N GLY A 506 -29.85 10.56 14.72
CA GLY A 506 -31.02 10.91 13.90
C GLY A 506 -30.88 10.42 12.45
N ASN A 507 -32.01 10.20 11.78
CA ASN A 507 -32.06 9.67 10.40
C ASN A 507 -31.26 8.36 10.17
N GLY A 508 -30.99 7.60 11.24
CA GLY A 508 -30.20 6.36 11.19
C GLY A 508 -28.69 6.54 11.39
N GLY A 509 -28.21 7.71 11.80
CA GLY A 509 -26.79 7.94 12.12
C GLY A 509 -25.89 8.15 10.89
N LEU A 510 -24.59 7.91 11.08
CA LEU A 510 -23.55 8.04 10.06
C LEU A 510 -22.80 6.71 9.87
N PHE A 511 -22.18 6.55 8.70
CA PHE A 511 -21.53 5.32 8.28
C PHE A 511 -20.24 5.60 7.51
N PHE A 512 -19.29 4.68 7.56
CA PHE A 512 -18.14 4.66 6.66
C PHE A 512 -18.52 3.96 5.34
N GLY A 513 -18.37 4.69 4.23
CA GLY A 513 -18.74 4.28 2.87
C GLY A 513 -17.56 4.02 1.95
N GLY A 514 -16.46 3.48 2.48
CA GLY A 514 -15.33 2.97 1.70
C GLY A 514 -15.65 1.61 1.04
N ALA A 515 -15.05 1.33 -0.11
CA ALA A 515 -15.42 0.17 -0.93
C ALA A 515 -14.93 -1.15 -0.35
N ASN A 516 -13.73 -1.17 0.24
CA ASN A 516 -13.14 -2.36 0.86
C ASN A 516 -13.85 -2.68 2.19
N ALA A 517 -14.14 -1.66 3.00
CA ALA A 517 -14.92 -1.77 4.23
C ALA A 517 -16.34 -2.29 3.97
N VAL A 518 -17.04 -1.73 2.96
CA VAL A 518 -18.38 -2.18 2.55
C VAL A 518 -18.35 -3.61 2.03
N ALA A 519 -17.36 -4.00 1.22
CA ALA A 519 -17.20 -5.38 0.76
C ALA A 519 -17.00 -6.36 1.93
N ALA A 520 -16.12 -6.01 2.89
CA ALA A 520 -15.89 -6.80 4.10
C ALA A 520 -17.12 -6.88 5.03
N ASN A 521 -18.03 -5.90 4.96
CA ASN A 521 -19.30 -5.86 5.69
C ASN A 521 -20.49 -6.42 4.87
N ASN A 522 -20.23 -7.43 4.02
CA ASN A 522 -21.22 -8.12 3.18
C ASN A 522 -22.00 -7.20 2.21
N GLY A 523 -21.37 -6.13 1.73
CA GLY A 523 -21.99 -5.13 0.84
C GLY A 523 -22.76 -4.01 1.57
N ASN A 524 -22.72 -3.96 2.90
CA ASN A 524 -23.44 -2.96 3.70
C ASN A 524 -22.52 -1.82 4.15
N LEU A 525 -23.07 -0.61 4.28
CA LEU A 525 -22.38 0.51 4.93
C LEU A 525 -22.00 0.15 6.37
N VAL A 526 -20.82 0.60 6.83
CA VAL A 526 -20.30 0.27 8.16
C VAL A 526 -20.77 1.34 9.16
N PRO A 527 -21.60 1.02 10.17
CA PRO A 527 -22.15 2.02 11.08
C PRO A 527 -21.09 2.60 12.00
N LEU A 528 -21.08 3.94 12.09
CA LEU A 528 -20.22 4.71 12.98
C LEU A 528 -20.99 5.17 14.21
N LEU A 529 -20.30 5.24 15.36
CA LEU A 529 -20.89 5.61 16.62
C LEU A 529 -21.42 7.04 16.56
N THR A 530 -22.72 7.20 16.80
CA THR A 530 -23.40 8.50 16.79
C THR A 530 -24.28 8.58 18.03
N VAL A 531 -23.73 9.15 19.10
CA VAL A 531 -24.32 9.19 20.46
C VAL A 531 -25.12 10.48 20.72
N ASN A 532 -26.04 10.40 21.67
CA ASN A 532 -26.85 11.54 22.11
C ASN A 532 -26.87 11.60 23.64
N PRO A 533 -26.26 12.63 24.28
CA PRO A 533 -25.56 13.75 23.68
C PRO A 533 -24.30 13.33 22.88
N TRP A 534 -23.78 14.26 22.08
CA TRP A 534 -22.52 14.09 21.35
C TRP A 534 -21.35 13.91 22.32
N ASP A 535 -20.48 12.94 22.04
CA ASP A 535 -19.20 12.72 22.72
C ASP A 535 -18.04 13.18 21.83
N GLY A 536 -17.14 14.00 22.37
CA GLY A 536 -16.04 14.64 21.65
C GLY A 536 -14.87 13.72 21.31
N GLY A 537 -14.69 12.59 21.99
CA GLY A 537 -13.68 11.59 21.63
C GLY A 537 -14.24 10.46 20.75
N SER A 538 -15.47 10.04 21.03
CA SER A 538 -16.01 8.77 20.51
C SER A 538 -16.94 8.89 19.29
N SER A 539 -17.53 10.06 19.03
CA SER A 539 -18.54 10.19 17.97
C SER A 539 -17.88 10.26 16.58
N VAL A 540 -18.38 9.45 15.64
CA VAL A 540 -17.93 9.34 14.23
C VAL A 540 -16.52 8.75 14.05
N THR A 541 -15.63 8.90 15.02
CA THR A 541 -14.29 8.28 15.09
C THR A 541 -14.34 6.76 15.29
N HIS A 542 -15.42 6.24 15.88
CA HIS A 542 -15.59 4.82 16.25
C HIS A 542 -16.69 4.09 15.48
N LEU A 543 -16.67 2.75 15.55
CA LEU A 543 -17.73 1.86 15.09
C LEU A 543 -18.91 1.83 16.09
N ASP A 544 -20.15 1.64 15.62
CA ASP A 544 -21.32 1.71 16.52
C ASP A 544 -21.41 0.52 17.50
N ASP A 545 -21.18 0.81 18.79
CA ASP A 545 -21.27 -0.11 19.93
C ASP A 545 -22.62 -0.84 20.06
N ARG A 546 -23.69 -0.35 19.44
CA ARG A 546 -25.02 -0.99 19.44
C ARG A 546 -25.11 -2.11 18.38
N PHE A 547 -24.23 -2.07 17.38
CA PHE A 547 -24.21 -3.00 16.25
C PHE A 547 -23.10 -4.06 16.41
N TYR A 548 -21.95 -3.64 16.96
CA TYR A 548 -20.78 -4.48 17.18
C TYR A 548 -20.68 -4.91 18.66
N THR A 549 -21.57 -5.83 19.07
CA THR A 549 -21.73 -6.29 20.47
C THR A 549 -21.32 -7.74 20.72
N GLY A 550 -20.91 -8.07 21.95
CA GLY A 550 -20.59 -9.44 22.38
C GLY A 550 -19.50 -10.08 21.53
N ASN A 551 -19.73 -11.29 21.02
CA ASN A 551 -18.79 -11.97 20.10
C ASN A 551 -18.58 -11.22 18.77
N ASN A 552 -19.30 -10.14 18.50
CA ASN A 552 -19.14 -9.25 17.35
C ASN A 552 -18.56 -7.87 17.71
N VAL A 553 -17.93 -7.70 18.88
CA VAL A 553 -17.05 -6.54 19.16
C VAL A 553 -15.88 -6.48 18.16
N LYS A 554 -15.28 -5.30 18.03
CA LYS A 554 -14.22 -4.88 17.11
C LYS A 554 -13.09 -4.24 17.92
N MET A 555 -11.96 -3.93 17.30
CA MET A 555 -10.92 -3.11 17.93
C MET A 555 -11.47 -1.68 18.13
N MET A 556 -12.05 -1.09 17.09
CA MET A 556 -12.54 0.30 17.08
C MET A 556 -14.00 0.46 17.57
N ASN A 557 -14.43 -0.37 18.51
CA ASN A 557 -15.58 -0.09 19.38
C ASN A 557 -15.15 0.96 20.42
N ALA A 558 -16.02 1.91 20.79
CA ALA A 558 -15.63 2.95 21.76
C ALA A 558 -15.67 2.43 23.20
N TYR A 559 -16.60 1.54 23.52
CA TYR A 559 -16.62 0.88 24.82
C TYR A 559 -15.74 -0.37 24.85
N LEU A 560 -14.54 -0.22 25.43
CA LEU A 560 -13.68 -1.34 25.83
C LEU A 560 -14.00 -1.74 27.29
N PRO A 561 -14.51 -2.96 27.55
CA PRO A 561 -14.77 -3.44 28.91
C PRO A 561 -13.49 -3.86 29.65
N GLU A 562 -13.58 -3.97 30.96
CA GLU A 562 -12.59 -4.65 31.81
C GLU A 562 -12.46 -6.14 31.43
N GLY A 563 -11.27 -6.71 31.62
CA GLY A 563 -10.85 -8.02 31.11
C GLY A 563 -10.12 -7.93 29.76
N ILE A 564 -10.05 -9.08 29.06
CA ILE A 564 -9.29 -9.21 27.80
C ILE A 564 -10.01 -8.51 26.64
N ALA A 565 -9.35 -7.56 25.99
CA ALA A 565 -9.89 -6.83 24.85
C ALA A 565 -9.64 -7.52 23.50
N VAL A 566 -10.23 -7.00 22.42
CA VAL A 566 -10.05 -7.51 21.06
C VAL A 566 -8.68 -7.10 20.51
N ARG A 567 -7.64 -7.91 20.72
CA ARG A 567 -6.28 -7.67 20.18
C ARG A 567 -6.09 -8.03 18.69
N VAL A 568 -7.17 -8.08 17.88
CA VAL A 568 -7.14 -8.54 16.47
C VAL A 568 -8.05 -7.68 15.58
N LEU A 569 -7.50 -7.15 14.47
CA LEU A 569 -8.26 -6.33 13.52
C LEU A 569 -9.20 -7.20 12.66
N SER A 570 -10.51 -6.90 12.70
CA SER A 570 -11.51 -7.61 11.90
C SER A 570 -11.38 -7.31 10.40
N PRO A 571 -11.99 -8.12 9.52
CA PRO A 571 -12.02 -7.84 8.08
C PRO A 571 -12.57 -6.45 7.73
N ILE A 572 -13.48 -5.91 8.55
CA ILE A 572 -14.10 -4.59 8.33
C ILE A 572 -13.08 -3.48 8.57
N GLU A 573 -12.34 -3.54 9.67
CA GLU A 573 -11.31 -2.53 10.01
C GLU A 573 -10.12 -2.58 9.05
N ARG A 574 -9.70 -3.79 8.66
CA ARG A 574 -8.70 -3.94 7.60
C ARG A 574 -9.22 -3.49 6.23
N GLY A 575 -10.54 -3.55 6.01
CA GLY A 575 -11.21 -2.89 4.88
C GLY A 575 -11.12 -1.36 4.95
N ILE A 576 -11.43 -0.75 6.10
CA ILE A 576 -11.29 0.70 6.33
C ILE A 576 -9.85 1.15 6.06
N LEU A 577 -8.86 0.44 6.59
CA LEU A 577 -7.45 0.73 6.35
C LEU A 577 -7.07 0.62 4.86
N LYS A 578 -7.63 -0.34 4.10
CA LYS A 578 -7.45 -0.42 2.64
C LYS A 578 -8.09 0.76 1.90
N ASP A 579 -9.24 1.26 2.36
CA ASP A 579 -9.88 2.46 1.80
C ASP A 579 -9.11 3.76 2.12
N LEU A 580 -8.44 3.84 3.28
CA LEU A 580 -7.46 4.90 3.61
C LEU A 580 -6.17 4.79 2.79
N GLY A 581 -5.97 3.68 2.08
CA GLY A 581 -4.87 3.44 1.14
C GLY A 581 -3.75 2.54 1.67
N TYR A 582 -3.88 1.96 2.86
CA TYR A 582 -2.88 1.06 3.43
C TYR A 582 -2.83 -0.30 2.74
N ARG A 583 -1.60 -0.83 2.65
CA ARG A 583 -1.35 -2.25 2.38
C ARG A 583 -1.45 -2.99 3.72
N VAL A 584 -2.54 -3.71 3.94
CA VAL A 584 -2.73 -4.57 5.11
C VAL A 584 -3.17 -5.98 4.71
N ALA A 585 -2.77 -6.97 5.52
CA ALA A 585 -3.13 -8.39 5.37
C ALA A 585 -4.63 -8.67 5.57
#